data_AF-A0A8C3SVL7-F1
#
_entry.id   AF-A0A8C3SVL7-F1
#
_cell.length_a   1.000
_cell.length_b   1.000
_cell.length_c   1.000
_cell.angle_alpha   90.00
_cell.angle_beta   90.00
_cell.angle_gamma   90.00
#
_symmetry.space_group_name_H-M   'P 1'
#
loop_
_entity.id
_entity.type
_entity.pdbx_description
1 polymer ?
#
loop_
_entity_poly.entity_id
_entity_poly.type
_entity_poly.pdbx_seq_one_letter_code
_entity_poly.pdbx_strand_id
1 'polypeptide(L)'
;MEVISRERDLSRGLESLPVSVWPPSEEPPPFQYSPEHVAGAEEDTDPSEITFPGCNCLTASCMANTCSCLRHGENYNSSSIKYIESEVDYARPIFECNAMCRCGEFCQNRVIQRGLQFRLEVFKTVKKGWGLRTLEFIPKGRFVCEYAGEVLCFREACRRIQVQTPEDSNYIIAVREHLYDGQIMETFVDPMNVGNVGRFLNHSCEPNLFMVPVRIDSLVPRLALFAATAISAGEELSYDYSGRFLNVPLIKREQEMLEEDDIMKKPCYCGAKSCVGFLPYDSSLCYTPGKQTFGKVSQGNNCAFGIQKD
;
A
#
# COMPACT_ATOMS: atom_id res chain seq x y z
N MET A 1 7.18 31.62 -4.33
CA MET A 1 6.79 30.41 -3.59
C MET A 1 5.73 30.85 -2.60
N GLU A 2 4.45 30.60 -2.90
CA GLU A 2 3.40 30.84 -1.91
C GLU A 2 3.55 29.82 -0.78
N VAL A 3 3.71 30.31 0.44
CA VAL A 3 3.67 29.48 1.64
C VAL A 3 2.23 29.00 1.77
N ILE A 4 2.01 27.69 1.63
CA ILE A 4 0.71 27.08 1.92
C ILE A 4 0.44 27.36 3.40
N SER A 5 -0.61 28.13 3.70
CA SER A 5 -1.03 28.37 5.08
C SER A 5 -1.37 27.04 5.74
N ARG A 6 -1.15 26.88 7.06
CA ARG A 6 -1.54 25.67 7.80
C ARG A 6 -3.01 25.28 7.61
N GLU A 7 -3.87 26.26 7.28
CA GLU A 7 -5.29 26.06 6.97
C GLU A 7 -5.54 25.39 5.61
N ARG A 8 -4.55 25.38 4.71
CA ARG A 8 -4.64 24.79 3.35
C ARG A 8 -3.80 23.51 3.19
N ASP A 9 -3.24 23.01 4.29
CA ASP A 9 -2.56 21.72 4.35
C ASP A 9 -3.54 20.65 4.83
N LEU A 10 -3.85 19.71 3.95
CA LEU A 10 -4.77 18.59 4.24
C LEU A 10 -4.29 17.75 5.43
N SER A 11 -2.96 17.62 5.60
CA SER A 11 -2.36 16.89 6.70
C SER A 11 -2.34 17.66 8.03
N ARG A 12 -2.68 18.96 8.00
CA ARG A 12 -2.66 19.87 9.16
C ARG A 12 -1.31 19.88 9.91
N GLY A 13 -0.21 19.72 9.18
CA GLY A 13 1.15 19.67 9.72
C GLY A 13 1.54 18.35 10.38
N LEU A 14 0.77 17.28 10.18
CA LEU A 14 1.12 15.93 10.64
C LEU A 14 2.19 15.26 9.77
N GLU A 15 2.32 15.68 8.52
CA GLU A 15 3.38 15.23 7.61
C GLU A 15 4.59 16.17 7.66
N SER A 16 5.75 15.66 7.24
CA SER A 16 6.99 16.45 7.06
C SER A 16 6.87 17.55 6.00
N LEU A 17 5.98 17.37 5.02
CA LEU A 17 5.69 18.30 3.94
C LEU A 17 4.17 18.51 3.84
N PRO A 18 3.70 19.75 3.59
CA PRO A 18 2.27 20.01 3.46
C PRO A 18 1.69 19.34 2.21
N VAL A 19 0.45 18.89 2.31
CA VAL A 19 -0.33 18.30 1.20
C VAL A 19 -1.37 19.32 0.75
N SER A 20 -1.21 19.89 -0.45
CA SER A 20 -2.14 20.90 -0.98
C SER A 20 -3.41 20.27 -1.57
N VAL A 21 -4.45 21.08 -1.73
CA VAL A 21 -5.72 20.71 -2.37
C VAL A 21 -6.01 21.64 -3.57
N TRP A 22 -6.44 21.06 -4.69
CA TRP A 22 -6.79 21.80 -5.92
C TRP A 22 -8.10 21.31 -6.57
N PRO A 23 -9.00 22.20 -7.06
CA PRO A 23 -8.90 23.65 -7.00
C PRO A 23 -9.18 24.19 -5.58
N PRO A 24 -8.73 25.41 -5.24
CA PRO A 24 -8.93 25.98 -3.91
C PRO A 24 -10.41 26.23 -3.53
N SER A 25 -11.32 26.15 -4.50
CA SER A 25 -12.77 26.31 -4.32
C SER A 25 -13.49 25.02 -3.95
N GLU A 26 -12.81 23.87 -3.98
CA GLU A 26 -13.38 22.57 -3.66
C GLU A 26 -12.55 21.89 -2.56
N GLU A 27 -13.22 21.07 -1.74
CA GLU A 27 -12.57 20.27 -0.71
C GLU A 27 -12.95 18.79 -0.86
N PRO A 28 -12.03 17.85 -0.59
CA PRO A 28 -12.37 16.45 -0.51
C PRO A 28 -13.37 16.19 0.63
N PRO A 29 -14.14 15.08 0.57
CA PRO A 29 -15.01 14.69 1.66
C PRO A 29 -14.26 14.65 2.99
N PRO A 30 -14.85 15.14 4.10
CA PRO A 30 -14.18 15.21 5.38
C PRO A 30 -13.81 13.80 5.89
N PHE A 31 -12.61 13.68 6.41
CA PHE A 31 -12.08 12.49 7.07
C PHE A 31 -11.04 12.91 8.13
N GLN A 32 -10.67 12.01 9.01
CA GLN A 32 -9.59 12.24 9.97
C GLN A 32 -8.24 11.88 9.35
N TYR A 33 -7.37 12.88 9.20
CA TYR A 33 -6.02 12.63 8.70
C TYR A 33 -5.17 11.94 9.77
N SER A 34 -4.50 10.84 9.40
CA SER A 34 -3.48 10.16 10.18
C SER A 34 -2.32 9.79 9.26
N PRO A 35 -1.06 10.18 9.53
CA PRO A 35 0.08 9.81 8.69
C PRO A 35 0.42 8.31 8.78
N GLU A 36 -0.02 7.65 9.85
CA GLU A 36 0.26 6.24 10.16
C GLU A 36 -1.04 5.44 10.34
N HIS A 37 -0.89 4.12 10.39
CA HIS A 37 -1.98 3.21 10.70
C HIS A 37 -2.53 3.45 12.11
N VAL A 38 -3.83 3.24 12.27
CA VAL A 38 -4.51 3.25 13.58
C VAL A 38 -5.25 1.94 13.78
N ALA A 39 -5.43 1.50 15.03
CA ALA A 39 -6.29 0.36 15.31
C ALA A 39 -7.73 0.65 14.90
N GLY A 40 -8.34 -0.25 14.12
CA GLY A 40 -9.75 -0.18 13.79
C GLY A 40 -10.66 -0.67 14.91
N ALA A 41 -11.96 -0.53 14.70
CA ALA A 41 -12.96 -1.03 15.64
C ALA A 41 -12.81 -2.55 15.84
N GLU A 42 -12.82 -2.98 17.10
CA GLU A 42 -12.78 -4.41 17.50
C GLU A 42 -11.49 -5.16 17.13
N GLU A 43 -10.38 -4.45 16.89
CA GLU A 43 -9.06 -5.04 16.63
C GLU A 43 -8.31 -5.29 17.95
N ASP A 44 -7.74 -6.49 18.12
CA ASP A 44 -6.80 -6.80 19.22
C ASP A 44 -5.34 -6.43 18.87
N THR A 45 -5.04 -6.18 17.59
CA THR A 45 -3.70 -5.87 17.07
C THR A 45 -3.49 -4.36 16.99
N ASP A 46 -2.63 -3.82 17.86
CA ASP A 46 -2.22 -2.42 17.77
C ASP A 46 -1.08 -2.26 16.72
N PRO A 47 -1.30 -1.56 15.58
CA PRO A 47 -0.25 -1.38 14.59
C PRO A 47 0.93 -0.52 15.09
N SER A 48 0.76 0.18 16.22
CA SER A 48 1.83 0.94 16.88
C SER A 48 2.65 0.11 17.89
N GLU A 49 2.22 -1.12 18.19
CA GLU A 49 2.95 -2.00 19.09
C GLU A 49 4.29 -2.44 18.50
N ILE A 50 5.37 -2.17 19.24
CA ILE A 50 6.72 -2.58 18.84
C ILE A 50 6.87 -4.09 19.05
N THR A 51 6.81 -4.86 17.97
CA THR A 51 7.01 -6.32 17.99
C THR A 51 8.46 -6.74 17.72
N PHE A 52 9.20 -5.95 16.93
CA PHE A 52 10.54 -6.32 16.50
C PHE A 52 11.65 -5.78 17.43
N PRO A 53 12.61 -6.62 17.88
CA PRO A 53 13.64 -6.22 18.83
C PRO A 53 14.73 -5.31 18.25
N GLY A 54 14.71 -5.04 16.94
CA GLY A 54 15.71 -4.25 16.25
C GLY A 54 17.07 -4.96 16.11
N CYS A 55 18.07 -4.21 15.64
CA CYS A 55 19.46 -4.65 15.49
C CYS A 55 20.39 -3.97 16.52
N ASN A 56 21.47 -4.66 16.88
CA ASN A 56 22.49 -4.13 17.79
C ASN A 56 23.66 -3.45 17.07
N CYS A 57 23.52 -3.10 15.78
CA CYS A 57 24.56 -2.42 15.03
C CYS A 57 24.85 -1.04 15.63
N LEU A 58 26.12 -0.73 15.88
CA LEU A 58 26.56 0.58 16.42
C LEU A 58 27.15 1.48 15.32
N THR A 59 26.88 1.17 14.05
CA THR A 59 27.37 1.90 12.89
C THR A 59 26.40 3.01 12.48
N ALA A 60 26.91 4.02 11.76
CA ALA A 60 26.08 5.08 11.19
C ALA A 60 25.02 4.53 10.21
N SER A 61 25.36 3.48 9.47
CA SER A 61 24.44 2.75 8.60
C SER A 61 24.68 1.25 8.67
N CYS A 62 23.59 0.48 8.63
CA CYS A 62 23.61 -0.98 8.62
C CYS A 62 24.03 -1.53 7.25
N MET A 63 24.70 -2.69 7.25
CA MET A 63 25.10 -3.41 6.05
C MET A 63 24.50 -4.83 6.05
N ALA A 64 24.22 -5.37 4.86
CA ALA A 64 23.52 -6.65 4.71
C ALA A 64 24.23 -7.85 5.35
N ASN A 65 25.56 -7.86 5.32
CA ASN A 65 26.35 -8.95 5.89
C ASN A 65 26.40 -8.98 7.43
N THR A 66 25.94 -7.94 8.10
CA THR A 66 26.12 -7.76 9.56
C THR A 66 24.84 -7.42 10.30
N CYS A 67 23.84 -6.83 9.64
CA CYS A 67 22.63 -6.36 10.29
C CYS A 67 21.49 -7.40 10.23
N SER A 68 20.88 -7.66 11.39
CA SER A 68 19.71 -8.56 11.49
C SER A 68 18.46 -8.04 10.76
N CYS A 69 18.34 -6.73 10.52
CA CYS A 69 17.24 -6.16 9.71
C CYS A 69 17.44 -6.35 8.21
N LEU A 70 18.66 -6.70 7.77
CA LEU A 70 19.04 -6.84 6.36
C LEU A 70 19.39 -8.28 5.99
N ARG A 71 18.79 -9.26 6.68
CA ARG A 71 19.03 -10.71 6.45
C ARG A 71 18.80 -11.15 5.02
N HIS A 72 17.94 -10.44 4.28
CA HIS A 72 17.59 -10.74 2.90
C HIS A 72 18.33 -9.84 1.90
N GLY A 73 19.37 -9.13 2.34
CA GLY A 73 20.09 -8.15 1.52
C GLY A 73 19.65 -6.71 1.78
N GLU A 74 20.29 -5.79 1.08
CA GLU A 74 19.97 -4.37 1.18
C GLU A 74 18.60 -4.06 0.57
N ASN A 75 17.75 -3.36 1.32
CA ASN A 75 16.43 -2.96 0.85
C ASN A 75 16.47 -1.75 -0.08
N TYR A 76 17.44 -0.85 0.13
CA TYR A 76 17.52 0.43 -0.55
C TYR A 76 18.93 0.71 -1.07
N ASN A 77 19.01 1.46 -2.16
CA ASN A 77 20.22 2.13 -2.61
C ASN A 77 19.88 3.61 -2.80
N SER A 78 20.54 4.51 -2.05
CA SER A 78 20.35 5.95 -2.18
C SER A 78 18.88 6.39 -2.05
N SER A 79 18.16 5.82 -1.06
CA SER A 79 16.72 6.03 -0.80
C SER A 79 15.77 5.52 -1.89
N SER A 80 16.27 4.85 -2.93
CA SER A 80 15.45 4.09 -3.86
C SER A 80 15.41 2.62 -3.45
N ILE A 81 14.24 2.01 -3.54
CA ILE A 81 14.08 0.57 -3.31
C ILE A 81 14.94 -0.23 -4.30
N LYS A 82 15.73 -1.16 -3.77
CA LYS A 82 16.51 -2.10 -4.55
C LYS A 82 15.57 -3.22 -4.97
N TYR A 83 15.07 -3.18 -6.20
CA TYR A 83 14.37 -4.33 -6.76
C TYR A 83 15.44 -5.37 -7.11
N ILE A 84 15.35 -6.57 -6.54
CA ILE A 84 16.13 -7.70 -7.03
C ILE A 84 15.16 -8.42 -7.95
N GLU A 85 15.39 -8.32 -9.27
CA GLU A 85 14.90 -9.32 -10.21
C GLU A 85 15.51 -10.64 -9.75
N SER A 86 14.78 -11.33 -8.88
CA SER A 86 15.20 -12.58 -8.29
C SER A 86 14.78 -13.67 -9.27
N GLU A 87 15.74 -14.47 -9.75
CA GLU A 87 15.47 -15.73 -10.44
C GLU A 87 14.77 -16.78 -9.54
N VAL A 88 14.42 -16.39 -8.31
CA VAL A 88 13.82 -17.22 -7.28
C VAL A 88 12.34 -16.86 -7.09
N ASP A 89 11.53 -17.90 -6.85
CA ASP A 89 10.07 -17.89 -6.85
C ASP A 89 9.38 -17.16 -5.68
N TYR A 90 10.11 -16.35 -4.88
CA TYR A 90 9.57 -15.67 -3.70
C TYR A 90 10.01 -14.21 -3.60
N ALA A 91 9.07 -13.32 -3.23
CA ALA A 91 9.44 -11.94 -2.92
C ALA A 91 10.08 -11.85 -1.53
N ARG A 92 11.16 -11.07 -1.45
CA ARG A 92 11.88 -10.78 -0.20
C ARG A 92 11.01 -9.88 0.70
N PRO A 93 10.77 -10.25 1.97
CA PRO A 93 10.15 -9.33 2.92
C PRO A 93 11.11 -8.19 3.25
N ILE A 94 10.57 -6.97 3.38
CA ILE A 94 11.35 -5.77 3.70
C ILE A 94 11.18 -5.42 5.18
N PHE A 95 12.30 -5.32 5.87
CA PHE A 95 12.39 -4.84 7.25
C PHE A 95 13.28 -3.62 7.33
N GLU A 96 12.74 -2.48 7.76
CA GLU A 96 13.55 -1.32 8.11
C GLU A 96 14.19 -1.49 9.49
N CYS A 97 15.24 -0.71 9.76
CA CYS A 97 15.71 -0.52 11.12
C CYS A 97 14.66 0.30 11.88
N ASN A 98 14.42 -0.03 13.15
CA ASN A 98 13.25 0.43 13.88
C ASN A 98 13.64 1.22 15.14
N ALA A 99 12.68 1.54 16.02
CA ALA A 99 12.95 2.31 17.24
C ALA A 99 13.89 1.59 18.23
N MET A 100 13.96 0.25 18.17
CA MET A 100 14.83 -0.57 19.02
C MET A 100 16.24 -0.78 18.44
N CYS A 101 16.47 -0.37 17.19
CA CYS A 101 17.80 -0.46 16.57
C CYS A 101 18.75 0.60 17.12
N ARG A 102 20.01 0.20 17.38
CA ARG A 102 21.08 1.10 17.84
C ARG A 102 21.88 1.80 16.72
N CYS A 103 21.53 1.55 15.47
CA CYS A 103 22.17 2.19 14.32
C CYS A 103 21.72 3.65 14.19
N GLY A 104 22.52 4.47 13.52
CA GLY A 104 22.24 5.90 13.36
C GLY A 104 20.88 6.22 12.74
N GLU A 105 20.34 7.40 13.02
CA GLU A 105 19.08 7.90 12.44
C GLU A 105 19.15 8.04 10.91
N PHE A 106 20.35 8.31 10.39
CA PHE A 106 20.63 8.39 8.95
C PHE A 106 20.94 7.03 8.31
N CYS A 107 20.74 5.92 9.00
CA CYS A 107 20.91 4.58 8.46
C CYS A 107 20.15 4.44 7.12
N GLN A 108 20.80 3.86 6.10
CA GLN A 108 20.20 3.68 4.78
C GLN A 108 18.99 2.74 4.79
N ASN A 109 18.85 1.92 5.83
CA ASN A 109 17.68 1.06 6.05
C ASN A 109 16.56 1.74 6.88
N ARG A 110 16.48 3.08 6.81
CA ARG A 110 15.40 3.91 7.37
C ARG A 110 14.93 4.86 6.27
N VAL A 111 13.95 4.48 5.46
CA VAL A 111 13.49 5.25 4.29
C VAL A 111 12.05 5.70 4.48
N ILE A 112 11.12 4.77 4.63
CA ILE A 112 9.69 5.11 4.67
C ILE A 112 9.31 5.78 5.99
N GLN A 113 9.97 5.41 7.10
CA GLN A 113 9.75 6.05 8.41
C GLN A 113 10.14 7.54 8.45
N ARG A 114 10.77 8.07 7.39
CA ARG A 114 11.07 9.50 7.26
C ARG A 114 9.89 10.32 6.72
N GLY A 115 8.77 9.66 6.41
CA GLY A 115 7.56 10.30 5.89
C GLY A 115 7.77 10.90 4.49
N LEU A 116 6.85 11.78 4.09
CA LEU A 116 6.82 12.37 2.75
C LEU A 116 8.12 13.11 2.41
N GLN A 117 8.65 12.84 1.21
CA GLN A 117 9.87 13.47 0.68
C GLN A 117 9.61 14.34 -0.56
N PHE A 118 8.37 14.38 -1.03
CA PHE A 118 7.95 15.11 -2.23
C PHE A 118 6.69 15.91 -1.93
N ARG A 119 6.52 17.08 -2.55
CA ARG A 119 5.29 17.86 -2.44
C ARG A 119 4.18 17.21 -3.26
N LEU A 120 3.11 16.83 -2.59
CA LEU A 120 1.95 16.18 -3.19
C LEU A 120 0.75 17.12 -3.16
N GLU A 121 -0.14 16.95 -4.12
CA GLU A 121 -1.38 17.70 -4.24
C GLU A 121 -2.56 16.79 -4.51
N VAL A 122 -3.56 16.86 -3.63
CA VAL A 122 -4.87 16.24 -3.85
C VAL A 122 -5.62 17.13 -4.82
N PHE A 123 -6.06 16.58 -5.95
CA PHE A 123 -6.68 17.36 -7.01
C PHE A 123 -7.98 16.75 -7.53
N LYS A 124 -8.93 17.60 -7.94
CA LYS A 124 -10.16 17.16 -8.58
C LYS A 124 -9.87 16.65 -10.00
N THR A 125 -10.18 15.39 -10.25
CA THR A 125 -10.08 14.78 -11.58
C THR A 125 -11.38 14.96 -12.37
N VAL A 126 -11.32 14.73 -13.68
CA VAL A 126 -12.49 14.88 -14.57
C VAL A 126 -13.53 13.77 -14.36
N LYS A 127 -13.10 12.53 -14.09
CA LYS A 127 -13.97 11.33 -14.09
C LYS A 127 -13.77 10.36 -12.93
N LYS A 128 -12.74 10.55 -12.10
CA LYS A 128 -12.34 9.60 -11.04
C LYS A 128 -12.54 10.17 -9.63
N GLY A 129 -13.29 11.27 -9.50
CA GLY A 129 -13.41 11.98 -8.23
C GLY A 129 -12.12 12.73 -7.89
N TRP A 130 -11.62 12.57 -6.67
CA TRP A 130 -10.36 13.16 -6.23
C TRP A 130 -9.19 12.22 -6.56
N GLY A 131 -8.05 12.81 -6.92
CA GLY A 131 -6.81 12.10 -7.23
C GLY A 131 -5.64 12.71 -6.48
N LEU A 132 -4.48 12.07 -6.57
CA LEU A 132 -3.23 12.58 -6.03
C LEU A 132 -2.23 12.80 -7.17
N ARG A 133 -1.53 13.92 -7.17
CA ARG A 133 -0.42 14.19 -8.10
C ARG A 133 0.81 14.70 -7.37
N THR A 134 1.97 14.56 -8.00
CA THR A 134 3.20 15.18 -7.51
C THR A 134 3.36 16.59 -8.06
N LEU A 135 3.93 17.52 -7.29
CA LEU A 135 4.30 18.87 -7.73
C LEU A 135 5.76 18.98 -8.17
N GLU A 136 6.49 17.85 -8.15
CA GLU A 136 7.91 17.78 -8.48
C GLU A 136 8.27 16.43 -9.12
N PHE A 137 9.47 16.35 -9.69
CA PHE A 137 9.97 15.13 -10.30
C PHE A 137 10.28 14.06 -9.26
N ILE A 138 9.78 12.84 -9.46
CA ILE A 138 10.06 11.69 -8.60
C ILE A 138 10.89 10.67 -9.39
N PRO A 139 12.16 10.42 -9.00
CA PRO A 139 12.97 9.37 -9.61
C PRO A 139 12.38 7.97 -9.38
N LYS A 140 12.61 7.06 -10.33
CA LYS A 140 12.23 5.63 -10.20
C LYS A 140 12.77 5.02 -8.91
N GLY A 141 11.93 4.23 -8.26
CA GLY A 141 12.22 3.48 -7.04
C GLY A 141 12.14 4.31 -5.76
N ARG A 142 11.90 5.62 -5.83
CA ARG A 142 11.78 6.45 -4.62
C ARG A 142 10.46 6.18 -3.92
N PHE A 143 10.50 6.19 -2.59
CA PHE A 143 9.30 6.17 -1.74
C PHE A 143 8.49 7.45 -1.96
N VAL A 144 7.17 7.30 -2.16
CA VAL A 144 6.27 8.42 -2.45
C VAL A 144 5.38 8.73 -1.25
N CYS A 145 4.58 7.78 -0.82
CA CYS A 145 3.72 7.86 0.36
C CYS A 145 3.29 6.45 0.80
N GLU A 146 2.63 6.35 1.94
CA GLU A 146 1.98 5.11 2.38
C GLU A 146 0.50 5.08 2.03
N TYR A 147 -0.08 3.88 2.09
CA TYR A 147 -1.52 3.67 2.17
C TYR A 147 -1.88 3.34 3.61
N ALA A 148 -2.16 4.38 4.42
CA ALA A 148 -2.39 4.25 5.85
C ALA A 148 -3.82 4.60 6.23
N GLY A 149 -4.36 3.89 7.21
CA GLY A 149 -5.71 4.04 7.74
C GLY A 149 -6.01 3.08 8.88
N GLU A 150 -7.29 2.84 9.16
CA GLU A 150 -7.73 1.87 10.16
C GLU A 150 -7.30 0.46 9.75
N VAL A 151 -6.56 -0.23 10.61
CA VAL A 151 -6.29 -1.67 10.44
C VAL A 151 -7.53 -2.42 10.92
N LEU A 152 -8.07 -3.32 10.09
CA LEU A 152 -9.31 -4.02 10.35
C LEU A 152 -9.10 -5.53 10.47
N CYS A 153 -9.86 -6.16 11.36
CA CYS A 153 -10.02 -7.60 11.35
C CYS A 153 -10.90 -8.02 10.15
N PHE A 154 -10.75 -9.28 9.71
CA PHE A 154 -11.51 -9.84 8.59
C PHE A 154 -13.03 -9.61 8.72
N ARG A 155 -13.59 -9.80 9.92
CA ARG A 155 -15.03 -9.63 10.17
C ARG A 155 -15.49 -8.20 9.91
N GLU A 156 -14.73 -7.21 10.38
CA GLU A 156 -15.08 -5.80 10.22
C GLU A 156 -14.88 -5.34 8.77
N ALA A 157 -13.79 -5.77 8.11
CA ALA A 157 -13.57 -5.53 6.69
C ALA A 157 -14.76 -6.07 5.85
N CYS A 158 -15.19 -7.30 6.10
CA CYS A 158 -16.36 -7.89 5.44
C CYS A 158 -17.64 -7.10 5.69
N ARG A 159 -17.88 -6.71 6.95
CA ARG A 159 -19.07 -5.93 7.32
C ARG A 159 -19.09 -4.59 6.57
N ARG A 160 -17.95 -3.90 6.46
CA ARG A 160 -17.84 -2.63 5.74
C ARG A 160 -18.06 -2.79 4.24
N ILE A 161 -17.49 -3.82 3.62
CA ILE A 161 -17.68 -4.11 2.19
C ILE A 161 -19.16 -4.41 1.88
N GLN A 162 -19.84 -5.20 2.72
CA GLN A 162 -21.23 -5.60 2.50
C GLN A 162 -22.24 -4.44 2.58
N VAL A 163 -21.92 -3.36 3.28
CA VAL A 163 -22.80 -2.18 3.40
C VAL A 163 -22.47 -1.08 2.40
N GLN A 164 -21.43 -1.23 1.57
CA GLN A 164 -21.08 -0.25 0.54
C GLN A 164 -22.15 -0.18 -0.54
N THR A 165 -22.41 1.04 -1.00
CA THR A 165 -23.28 1.33 -2.13
C THR A 165 -22.46 1.52 -3.42
N PRO A 166 -23.08 1.37 -4.62
CA PRO A 166 -22.39 1.61 -5.89
C PRO A 166 -21.79 3.03 -6.02
N GLU A 167 -22.37 4.01 -5.34
CA GLU A 167 -21.92 5.39 -5.33
C GLU A 167 -20.72 5.65 -4.40
N ASP A 168 -20.48 4.75 -3.44
CA ASP A 168 -19.40 4.91 -2.48
C ASP A 168 -18.03 4.76 -3.14
N SER A 169 -17.05 5.47 -2.59
CA SER A 169 -15.65 5.21 -2.92
C SER A 169 -15.16 4.05 -2.06
N ASN A 170 -14.59 3.04 -2.70
CA ASN A 170 -14.10 1.87 -1.99
C ASN A 170 -12.61 2.09 -1.67
N TYR A 171 -12.26 1.89 -0.40
CA TYR A 171 -10.93 2.19 0.14
C TYR A 171 -10.26 1.00 0.82
N ILE A 172 -10.99 -0.07 1.12
CA ILE A 172 -10.45 -1.21 1.84
C ILE A 172 -9.44 -1.92 0.95
N ILE A 173 -8.23 -2.10 1.48
CA ILE A 173 -7.20 -2.92 0.86
C ILE A 173 -6.92 -4.13 1.73
N ALA A 174 -6.83 -5.30 1.10
CA ALA A 174 -6.41 -6.55 1.70
C ALA A 174 -5.04 -6.94 1.16
N VAL A 175 -4.10 -7.15 2.07
CA VAL A 175 -2.73 -7.58 1.76
C VAL A 175 -2.56 -8.99 2.30
N ARG A 176 -2.30 -9.94 1.40
CA ARG A 176 -2.11 -11.36 1.69
C ARG A 176 -0.64 -11.73 1.44
N GLU A 177 0.08 -12.00 2.51
CA GLU A 177 1.48 -12.45 2.48
C GLU A 177 1.55 -13.94 2.79
N HIS A 178 1.94 -14.74 1.80
CA HIS A 178 2.14 -16.17 1.99
C HIS A 178 3.52 -16.43 2.61
N LEU A 179 3.53 -17.00 3.82
CA LEU A 179 4.72 -17.37 4.56
C LEU A 179 5.27 -18.73 4.10
N TYR A 180 6.56 -18.94 4.36
CA TYR A 180 7.30 -20.16 3.96
C TYR A 180 6.75 -21.46 4.55
N ASP A 181 6.02 -21.39 5.65
CA ASP A 181 5.38 -22.51 6.34
C ASP A 181 3.95 -22.79 5.84
N GLY A 182 3.51 -22.07 4.80
CA GLY A 182 2.18 -22.18 4.21
C GLY A 182 1.11 -21.38 4.94
N GLN A 183 1.45 -20.66 6.02
CA GLN A 183 0.53 -19.71 6.64
C GLN A 183 0.34 -18.49 5.74
N ILE A 184 -0.82 -17.85 5.85
CA ILE A 184 -1.13 -16.60 5.16
C ILE A 184 -1.33 -15.55 6.24
N MET A 185 -0.54 -14.48 6.19
CA MET A 185 -0.81 -13.28 6.96
C MET A 185 -1.70 -12.38 6.11
N GLU A 186 -2.85 -11.99 6.66
CA GLU A 186 -3.76 -11.04 6.04
C GLU A 186 -3.74 -9.73 6.83
N THR A 187 -3.68 -8.61 6.13
CA THR A 187 -3.79 -7.27 6.71
C THR A 187 -4.82 -6.49 5.91
N PHE A 188 -5.87 -6.02 6.59
CA PHE A 188 -6.88 -5.15 5.99
C PHE A 188 -6.65 -3.72 6.45
N VAL A 189 -6.63 -2.76 5.53
CA VAL A 189 -6.48 -1.34 5.85
C VAL A 189 -7.59 -0.56 5.18
N ASP A 190 -8.30 0.27 5.96
CA ASP A 190 -9.39 1.11 5.51
C ASP A 190 -9.15 2.59 5.86
N PRO A 191 -8.75 3.42 4.89
CA PRO A 191 -8.60 4.85 5.07
C PRO A 191 -9.88 5.66 4.82
N MET A 192 -11.07 5.04 4.83
CA MET A 192 -12.33 5.73 4.59
C MET A 192 -12.57 6.85 5.62
N ASN A 193 -12.51 6.54 6.92
CA ASN A 193 -12.79 7.48 8.01
C ASN A 193 -11.52 8.07 8.63
N VAL A 194 -10.50 7.25 8.86
CA VAL A 194 -9.18 7.67 9.36
C VAL A 194 -8.13 7.19 8.38
N GLY A 195 -7.35 8.08 7.78
CA GLY A 195 -6.33 7.69 6.81
C GLY A 195 -5.38 8.80 6.41
N ASN A 196 -4.46 8.49 5.51
CA ASN A 196 -3.47 9.45 5.02
C ASN A 196 -3.75 9.89 3.57
N VAL A 197 -2.81 10.63 2.98
CA VAL A 197 -2.87 11.07 1.58
C VAL A 197 -3.01 9.92 0.56
N GLY A 198 -2.55 8.70 0.89
CA GLY A 198 -2.61 7.52 0.03
C GLY A 198 -4.03 7.12 -0.36
N ARG A 199 -5.05 7.49 0.42
CA ARG A 199 -6.47 7.24 0.10
C ARG A 199 -6.92 7.86 -1.23
N PHE A 200 -6.26 8.93 -1.68
CA PHE A 200 -6.57 9.65 -2.93
C PHE A 200 -5.86 9.09 -4.16
N LEU A 201 -5.06 8.03 -4.02
CA LEU A 201 -4.44 7.36 -5.15
C LEU A 201 -5.48 6.59 -5.94
N ASN A 202 -5.65 6.98 -7.20
CA ASN A 202 -6.56 6.32 -8.14
C ASN A 202 -5.95 5.07 -8.77
N HIS A 203 -6.82 4.25 -9.35
CA HIS A 203 -6.42 3.11 -10.17
C HIS A 203 -5.86 3.54 -11.53
N SER A 204 -4.83 2.84 -11.99
CA SER A 204 -4.46 2.77 -13.41
C SER A 204 -4.12 1.34 -13.82
N CYS A 205 -4.47 0.95 -15.05
CA CYS A 205 -4.02 -0.31 -15.65
C CYS A 205 -2.55 -0.23 -16.11
N GLU A 206 -2.02 0.99 -16.29
CA GLU A 206 -0.59 1.28 -16.49
C GLU A 206 -0.15 2.24 -15.37
N PRO A 207 -0.03 1.76 -14.12
CA PRO A 207 0.28 2.63 -12.99
C PRO A 207 1.75 3.06 -12.97
N ASN A 208 2.01 4.16 -12.27
CA ASN A 208 3.36 4.68 -12.03
C ASN A 208 3.85 4.42 -10.59
N LEU A 209 3.02 3.85 -9.73
CA LEU A 209 3.38 3.36 -8.39
C LEU A 209 3.18 1.85 -8.27
N PHE A 210 3.96 1.25 -7.38
CA PHE A 210 3.73 -0.11 -6.88
C PHE A 210 3.83 -0.13 -5.36
N MET A 211 3.06 -1.02 -4.73
CA MET A 211 2.97 -1.13 -3.28
C MET A 211 3.86 -2.25 -2.76
N VAL A 212 4.54 -1.99 -1.65
CA VAL A 212 5.39 -2.96 -0.97
C VAL A 212 5.05 -2.96 0.52
N PRO A 213 4.69 -4.11 1.11
CA PRO A 213 4.57 -4.24 2.56
C PRO A 213 5.95 -4.10 3.21
N VAL A 214 6.11 -3.14 4.13
CA VAL A 214 7.37 -2.87 4.82
C VAL A 214 7.15 -2.92 6.33
N ARG A 215 7.93 -3.73 7.03
CA ARG A 215 7.87 -3.86 8.48
C ARG A 215 8.93 -2.98 9.14
N ILE A 216 8.55 -2.29 10.21
CA ILE A 216 9.45 -1.42 10.98
C ILE A 216 9.40 -1.86 12.44
N ASP A 217 8.39 -1.39 13.17
CA ASP A 217 8.21 -1.69 14.59
C ASP A 217 7.27 -2.88 14.80
N SER A 218 6.13 -2.90 14.10
CA SER A 218 5.04 -3.87 14.27
C SER A 218 5.03 -4.98 13.21
N LEU A 219 4.41 -6.12 13.55
CA LEU A 219 4.04 -7.18 12.59
C LEU A 219 3.10 -6.67 11.48
N VAL A 220 2.27 -5.67 11.78
CA VAL A 220 1.42 -5.01 10.80
C VAL A 220 2.32 -4.22 9.83
N PRO A 221 2.35 -4.57 8.53
CA PRO A 221 3.21 -3.90 7.58
C PRO A 221 2.67 -2.50 7.26
N ARG A 222 3.58 -1.54 7.12
CA ARG A 222 3.30 -0.25 6.47
C ARG A 222 3.20 -0.47 4.97
N LEU A 223 2.12 -0.03 4.36
CA LEU A 223 1.85 -0.23 2.94
C LEU A 223 2.49 0.88 2.11
N ALA A 224 3.77 0.74 1.82
CA ALA A 224 4.57 1.79 1.18
C ALA A 224 4.45 1.76 -0.35
N LEU A 225 4.18 2.91 -0.96
CA LEU A 225 4.19 3.07 -2.41
C LEU A 225 5.51 3.66 -2.90
N PHE A 226 6.08 3.00 -3.91
CA PHE A 226 7.31 3.41 -4.57
C PHE A 226 7.05 3.70 -6.05
N ALA A 227 7.83 4.62 -6.62
CA ALA A 227 7.75 4.96 -8.04
C ALA A 227 8.21 3.79 -8.92
N ALA A 228 7.32 3.22 -9.73
CA ALA A 228 7.63 2.17 -10.71
C ALA A 228 8.46 2.69 -11.90
N THR A 229 8.23 3.96 -12.23
CA THR A 229 8.88 4.70 -13.32
C THR A 229 9.38 6.05 -12.77
N ALA A 230 10.05 6.83 -13.62
CA ALA A 230 10.27 8.24 -13.29
C ALA A 230 8.96 9.00 -13.54
N ILE A 231 8.57 9.87 -12.60
CA ILE A 231 7.27 10.56 -12.60
C ILE A 231 7.51 12.07 -12.72
N SER A 232 6.83 12.72 -13.66
CA SER A 232 7.00 14.14 -13.91
C SER A 232 6.16 15.01 -12.97
N ALA A 233 6.58 16.25 -12.74
CA ALA A 233 5.77 17.21 -12.00
C ALA A 233 4.41 17.42 -12.69
N GLY A 234 3.32 17.39 -11.90
CA GLY A 234 1.95 17.51 -12.38
C GLY A 234 1.31 16.18 -12.81
N GLU A 235 2.07 15.08 -12.87
CA GLU A 235 1.56 13.76 -13.23
C GLU A 235 0.75 13.15 -12.07
N GLU A 236 -0.40 12.55 -12.42
CA GLU A 236 -1.24 11.83 -11.46
C GLU A 236 -0.54 10.55 -10.99
N LEU A 237 -0.57 10.34 -9.68
CA LEU A 237 -0.04 9.16 -9.01
C LEU A 237 -1.13 8.09 -8.96
N SER A 238 -0.79 6.88 -9.40
CA SER A 238 -1.73 5.77 -9.47
C SER A 238 -1.06 4.42 -9.22
N TYR A 239 -1.83 3.48 -8.68
CA TYR A 239 -1.41 2.10 -8.49
C TYR A 239 -2.46 1.12 -9.04
N ASP A 240 -2.07 -0.13 -9.23
CA ASP A 240 -2.99 -1.19 -9.62
C ASP A 240 -3.77 -1.68 -8.40
N TYR A 241 -5.09 -1.47 -8.39
CA TYR A 241 -5.97 -1.88 -7.30
C TYR A 241 -6.05 -3.40 -7.18
N SER A 242 -5.79 -4.15 -8.25
CA SER A 242 -5.72 -5.61 -8.17
C SER A 242 -4.40 -6.12 -7.62
N GLY A 243 -3.41 -5.23 -7.47
CA GLY A 243 -2.05 -5.54 -7.07
C GLY A 243 -1.43 -6.66 -7.90
N ARG A 244 -1.70 -6.72 -9.21
CA ARG A 244 -1.01 -7.62 -10.15
C ARG A 244 0.17 -6.94 -10.81
N PHE A 245 0.18 -5.61 -10.88
CA PHE A 245 1.26 -4.84 -11.45
C PHE A 245 2.55 -4.97 -10.63
N LEU A 246 3.61 -5.49 -11.26
CA LEU A 246 4.93 -5.79 -10.67
C LEU A 246 4.92 -6.77 -9.48
N ASN A 247 3.76 -7.28 -9.08
CA ASN A 247 3.63 -8.43 -8.20
C ASN A 247 3.63 -9.67 -9.08
N VAL A 248 4.66 -10.51 -8.97
CA VAL A 248 4.79 -11.75 -9.75
C VAL A 248 3.72 -12.75 -9.29
N PRO A 249 2.68 -13.07 -10.08
CA PRO A 249 1.76 -14.13 -9.74
C PRO A 249 2.29 -15.42 -10.40
N LEU A 250 2.81 -16.35 -9.62
CA LEU A 250 3.28 -17.66 -10.12
C LEU A 250 2.17 -18.64 -10.49
N ILE A 251 0.92 -18.18 -10.57
CA ILE A 251 -0.15 -18.96 -11.16
C ILE A 251 -0.86 -18.02 -12.12
N LYS A 252 -0.84 -18.37 -13.41
CA LYS A 252 -1.98 -18.04 -14.28
C LYS A 252 -3.18 -18.69 -13.59
N ARG A 253 -3.82 -17.97 -12.66
CA ARG A 253 -5.22 -18.23 -12.40
C ARG A 253 -5.85 -17.86 -13.73
N GLU A 254 -6.04 -18.87 -14.58
CA GLU A 254 -7.23 -18.89 -15.40
C GLU A 254 -8.33 -18.54 -14.42
N GLN A 255 -8.79 -17.29 -14.47
CA GLN A 255 -10.15 -17.04 -14.08
C GLN A 255 -10.93 -17.93 -15.04
N GLU A 256 -11.28 -19.14 -14.58
CA GLU A 256 -12.58 -19.64 -14.91
C GLU A 256 -13.50 -18.48 -14.53
N MET A 257 -13.97 -17.79 -15.55
CA MET A 257 -15.06 -16.84 -15.44
C MET A 257 -16.25 -17.68 -14.94
N LEU A 258 -16.31 -17.90 -13.63
CA LEU A 258 -17.56 -18.24 -13.00
C LEU A 258 -18.46 -17.07 -13.34
N GLU A 259 -19.52 -17.37 -14.11
CA GLU A 259 -20.58 -16.44 -14.42
C GLU A 259 -21.20 -16.03 -13.08
N GLU A 260 -20.64 -14.99 -12.45
CA GLU A 260 -21.20 -14.41 -11.23
C GLU A 260 -22.24 -13.36 -11.62
N ASP A 261 -23.47 -13.66 -11.22
CA ASP A 261 -24.69 -12.87 -11.36
C ASP A 261 -24.46 -11.37 -11.07
N ASP A 262 -24.86 -10.51 -12.01
CA ASP A 262 -25.26 -9.10 -11.86
C ASP A 262 -24.49 -8.19 -10.86
N ILE A 263 -23.17 -8.39 -10.67
CA ILE A 263 -22.35 -7.44 -9.91
C ILE A 263 -22.01 -6.25 -10.81
N MET A 264 -22.58 -5.08 -10.49
CA MET A 264 -22.27 -3.80 -11.14
C MET A 264 -20.78 -3.45 -10.98
N LYS A 265 -19.97 -3.78 -11.98
CA LYS A 265 -18.54 -3.44 -12.04
C LYS A 265 -18.37 -1.94 -12.31
N LYS A 266 -17.65 -1.24 -11.44
CA LYS A 266 -17.34 0.19 -11.62
C LYS A 266 -16.46 0.37 -12.89
N PRO A 267 -16.81 1.27 -13.81
CA PRO A 267 -16.03 1.51 -15.01
C PRO A 267 -14.65 2.12 -14.69
N CYS A 268 -13.63 1.70 -15.42
CA CYS A 268 -12.27 2.25 -15.29
C CYS A 268 -12.06 3.43 -16.25
N TYR A 269 -11.65 4.57 -15.70
CA TYR A 269 -11.36 5.79 -16.46
C TYR A 269 -9.88 6.18 -16.42
N CYS A 270 -8.98 5.21 -16.31
CA CYS A 270 -7.54 5.48 -16.18
C CYS A 270 -6.89 6.08 -17.44
N GLY A 271 -7.47 5.85 -18.63
CA GLY A 271 -6.95 6.35 -19.90
C GLY A 271 -5.76 5.58 -20.48
N ALA A 272 -5.31 4.52 -19.81
CA ALA A 272 -4.25 3.64 -20.31
C ALA A 272 -4.67 2.94 -21.61
N LYS A 273 -3.70 2.67 -22.49
CA LYS A 273 -3.96 1.97 -23.76
C LYS A 273 -4.36 0.51 -23.53
N SER A 274 -3.79 -0.11 -22.49
CA SER A 274 -4.10 -1.48 -22.05
C SER A 274 -5.26 -1.57 -21.03
N CYS A 275 -6.10 -0.54 -20.94
CA CYS A 275 -7.21 -0.51 -19.98
C CYS A 275 -8.20 -1.68 -20.20
N VAL A 276 -8.54 -2.37 -19.11
CA VAL A 276 -9.51 -3.49 -19.12
C VAL A 276 -10.98 -3.05 -18.99
N GLY A 277 -11.22 -1.74 -18.97
CA GLY A 277 -12.57 -1.14 -19.00
C GLY A 277 -13.28 -1.04 -17.64
N PHE A 278 -12.90 -1.86 -16.65
CA PHE A 278 -13.51 -1.89 -15.31
C PHE A 278 -12.46 -1.82 -14.22
N LEU A 279 -12.81 -1.25 -13.07
CA LEU A 279 -11.99 -1.35 -11.87
C LEU A 279 -11.93 -2.81 -11.43
N PRO A 280 -10.76 -3.31 -11.02
CA PRO A 280 -10.67 -4.66 -10.49
C PRO A 280 -11.47 -4.72 -9.18
N TYR A 281 -12.27 -5.77 -9.05
CA TYR A 281 -13.09 -6.07 -7.87
C TYR A 281 -12.83 -7.52 -7.49
N ASP A 282 -12.69 -7.82 -6.20
CA ASP A 282 -12.52 -9.19 -5.74
C ASP A 282 -13.71 -9.62 -4.85
N SER A 283 -14.66 -10.32 -5.46
CA SER A 283 -15.79 -10.93 -4.75
C SER A 283 -15.37 -11.92 -3.65
N SER A 284 -14.12 -12.42 -3.69
CA SER A 284 -13.60 -13.36 -2.71
C SER A 284 -13.11 -12.72 -1.41
N LEU A 285 -13.00 -11.39 -1.33
CA LEU A 285 -12.53 -10.72 -0.10
C LEU A 285 -13.45 -10.94 1.10
N CYS A 286 -14.73 -11.26 0.86
CA CYS A 286 -15.70 -11.56 1.91
C CYS A 286 -16.18 -13.03 1.95
N TYR A 287 -15.59 -13.93 1.15
CA TYR A 287 -16.07 -15.31 1.06
C TYR A 287 -15.38 -16.21 2.08
N THR A 288 -16.13 -16.72 3.07
CA THR A 288 -15.65 -17.80 3.94
C THR A 288 -15.65 -19.13 3.18
N PRO A 289 -14.59 -19.96 3.19
CA PRO A 289 -14.65 -21.28 2.59
C PRO A 289 -15.66 -22.14 3.36
N GLY A 290 -16.85 -22.34 2.78
CA GLY A 290 -17.78 -23.36 3.23
C GLY A 290 -17.13 -24.74 3.06
N LYS A 291 -17.10 -25.53 4.15
CA LYS A 291 -16.71 -26.94 4.24
C LYS A 291 -16.52 -27.64 2.88
N GLN A 292 -15.30 -27.62 2.33
CA GLN A 292 -14.92 -28.56 1.28
C GLN A 292 -14.22 -29.76 1.91
N THR A 293 -14.87 -30.91 1.75
CA THR A 293 -14.35 -32.23 2.10
C THR A 293 -12.99 -32.45 1.44
N PHE A 294 -12.01 -32.90 2.23
CA PHE A 294 -10.66 -33.25 1.80
C PHE A 294 -10.67 -34.20 0.58
N GLY A 295 -10.49 -33.63 -0.61
CA GLY A 295 -9.96 -34.33 -1.78
C GLY A 295 -8.44 -34.13 -1.78
N LYS A 296 -7.67 -35.21 -1.68
CA LYS A 296 -6.21 -35.19 -1.79
C LYS A 296 -5.82 -34.59 -3.14
N VAL A 297 -5.30 -33.36 -3.14
CA VAL A 297 -4.53 -32.80 -4.26
C VAL A 297 -3.07 -32.75 -3.83
N SER A 298 -2.24 -33.29 -4.70
CA SER A 298 -0.80 -33.49 -4.55
C SER A 298 -0.04 -32.19 -4.27
N GLN A 299 0.94 -32.30 -3.38
CA GLN A 299 1.87 -31.26 -2.92
C GLN A 299 2.45 -30.44 -4.07
N GLY A 300 2.18 -29.14 -4.04
CA GLY A 300 2.91 -28.09 -4.74
C GLY A 300 3.00 -26.89 -3.81
N ASN A 301 4.06 -26.82 -3.02
CA ASN A 301 4.36 -25.73 -2.09
C ASN A 301 4.79 -24.50 -2.90
N ASN A 302 4.16 -23.33 -2.77
CA ASN A 302 4.68 -22.04 -3.25
C ASN A 302 4.00 -20.83 -2.58
N CYS A 303 4.78 -19.78 -2.30
CA CYS A 303 4.34 -18.52 -1.69
C CYS A 303 4.06 -17.45 -2.76
N ALA A 304 2.94 -16.72 -2.65
CA ALA A 304 2.57 -15.60 -3.51
C ALA A 304 2.30 -14.33 -2.69
N PHE A 305 2.29 -13.16 -3.33
CA PHE A 305 1.83 -11.89 -2.72
C PHE A 305 0.60 -11.41 -3.48
N GLY A 306 -0.48 -11.11 -2.75
CA GLY A 306 -1.69 -10.50 -3.31
C GLY A 306 -2.03 -9.22 -2.57
N ILE A 307 -2.17 -8.11 -3.30
CA ILE A 307 -2.63 -6.83 -2.76
C ILE A 307 -3.90 -6.50 -3.51
N GLN A 308 -5.04 -6.35 -2.84
CA GLN A 308 -6.32 -6.10 -3.53
C GLN A 308 -7.08 -5.01 -2.81
N LYS A 309 -7.46 -3.97 -3.56
CA LYS A 309 -8.35 -2.90 -3.12
C LYS A 309 -9.72 -3.16 -3.72
N ASP A 310 -10.74 -3.31 -2.87
CA ASP A 310 -12.14 -3.32 -3.30
C ASP A 310 -12.62 -1.92 -3.65
#